data_AF-A0A2H0P698-F1
#
_entry.id   AF-A0A2H0P698-F1
#
_cell.length_a   1.000
_cell.length_b   1.000
_cell.length_c   1.000
_cell.angle_alpha   90.00
_cell.angle_beta   90.00
_cell.angle_gamma   90.00
#
_symmetry.space_group_name_H-M   'P 1'
#
loop_
_entity.id
_entity.type
_entity.pdbx_description
1 polymer ?
#
loop_
_entity_poly.entity_id
_entity_poly.type
_entity_poly.pdbx_seq_one_letter_code
_entity_poly.pdbx_strand_id
1 'polypeptide(L)'
;MIKLLLLTAIFSSAAEAPSPFQRDAALFQAKCAKCHTIGRGDRVGPDLKGVSDRHDKAWIVGFITKTESYLNTDPEAKKLLVRFNGVRMETLNLNEAQAEG
;
A
#
# COMPACT_ATOMS: atom_id res chain seq x y z
N MET A 1 47.31 40.72 -12.75
CA MET A 1 46.74 40.01 -13.93
C MET A 1 46.54 38.55 -13.50
N ILE A 2 45.40 38.23 -12.89
CA ILE A 2 44.30 37.46 -13.51
C ILE A 2 44.88 36.19 -14.18
N LYS A 3 44.69 34.99 -13.63
CA LYS A 3 43.44 34.25 -13.82
C LYS A 3 43.31 33.14 -12.77
N LEU A 4 42.36 33.29 -11.86
CA LEU A 4 41.83 32.22 -11.02
C LEU A 4 41.01 31.30 -11.94
N LEU A 5 41.60 30.18 -12.36
CA LEU A 5 40.88 29.11 -13.07
C LEU A 5 40.01 28.35 -12.05
N LEU A 6 38.81 28.86 -11.84
CA LEU A 6 37.72 28.13 -11.19
C LEU A 6 37.30 26.98 -12.11
N LEU A 7 37.76 25.76 -11.82
CA LEU A 7 37.13 24.54 -12.34
C LEU A 7 35.80 24.36 -11.61
N THR A 8 34.71 24.83 -12.21
CA THR A 8 33.36 24.50 -11.75
C THR A 8 33.07 23.04 -12.12
N ALA A 9 33.09 22.16 -11.14
CA ALA A 9 32.59 20.80 -11.29
C ALA A 9 31.09 20.85 -11.62
N ILE A 10 30.71 20.35 -12.79
CA ILE A 10 29.32 20.25 -13.24
C ILE A 10 28.73 19.03 -12.52
N PHE A 11 28.07 19.23 -11.39
CA PHE A 11 27.28 18.18 -10.76
C PHE A 11 25.96 18.03 -11.54
N SER A 12 25.92 17.11 -12.50
CA SER A 12 24.65 16.69 -13.11
C SER A 12 23.84 15.91 -12.08
N SER A 13 22.82 16.55 -11.51
CA SER A 13 21.81 15.88 -10.70
C SER A 13 20.86 15.11 -11.62
N ALA A 14 21.16 13.83 -11.90
CA ALA A 14 20.14 12.90 -12.33
C ALA A 14 19.22 12.63 -11.13
N ALA A 15 17.94 12.99 -11.23
CA ALA A 15 16.98 12.59 -10.21
C ALA A 15 16.85 11.05 -10.25
N GLU A 16 17.32 10.38 -9.21
CA GLU A 16 17.16 8.94 -9.05
C GLU A 16 15.67 8.58 -9.07
N ALA A 17 15.29 7.57 -9.85
CA ALA A 17 13.92 7.05 -9.81
C ALA A 17 13.63 6.50 -8.40
N PRO A 18 12.39 6.63 -7.88
CA PRO A 18 12.05 6.13 -6.55
C PRO A 18 12.26 4.61 -6.49
N SER A 19 12.83 4.14 -5.38
CA SER A 19 12.99 2.70 -5.12
C SER A 19 11.62 2.01 -5.03
N PRO A 20 11.55 0.67 -5.17
CA PRO A 20 10.31 -0.09 -4.96
C PRO A 20 9.64 0.27 -3.62
N PHE A 21 10.39 0.23 -2.52
CA PHE A 21 9.90 0.61 -1.20
C PHE A 21 9.27 2.02 -1.15
N GLN A 22 9.88 3.01 -1.82
CA GLN A 22 9.31 4.35 -1.86
C GLN A 22 8.00 4.41 -2.63
N ARG A 23 7.87 3.64 -3.72
CA ARG A 23 6.63 3.55 -4.50
C ARG A 23 5.53 2.85 -3.71
N ASP A 24 5.85 1.75 -3.03
CA ASP A 24 4.89 0.96 -2.26
C ASP A 24 4.42 1.74 -1.02
N ALA A 25 5.34 2.45 -0.36
CA ALA A 25 4.99 3.38 0.72
C ALA A 25 4.05 4.50 0.23
N ALA A 26 4.34 5.11 -0.93
CA ALA A 26 3.48 6.13 -1.52
C ALA A 26 2.09 5.58 -1.88
N LEU A 27 2.03 4.35 -2.43
CA LEU A 27 0.79 3.66 -2.74
C LEU A 27 -0.04 3.40 -1.47
N PHE A 28 0.59 2.90 -0.41
CA PHE A 28 -0.07 2.68 0.89
C PHE A 28 -0.66 3.98 1.44
N GLN A 29 0.10 5.08 1.40
CA GLN A 29 -0.40 6.38 1.85
C GLN A 29 -1.60 6.85 1.02
N ALA A 30 -1.56 6.65 -0.30
CA ALA A 30 -2.61 7.10 -1.21
C ALA A 30 -3.89 6.25 -1.17
N LYS A 31 -3.76 4.93 -0.92
CA LYS A 31 -4.86 3.97 -1.10
C LYS A 31 -5.32 3.27 0.16
N CYS A 32 -4.49 3.17 1.20
CA CYS A 32 -4.74 2.32 2.36
C CYS A 32 -4.83 3.11 3.67
N ALA A 33 -3.93 4.09 3.85
CA ALA A 33 -3.73 4.79 5.13
C ALA A 33 -4.92 5.64 5.60
N LYS A 34 -5.86 5.96 4.71
CA LYS A 34 -7.10 6.65 5.08
C LYS A 34 -7.99 5.77 5.98
N CYS A 35 -7.98 4.47 5.76
CA CYS A 35 -8.90 3.52 6.40
C CYS A 35 -8.22 2.57 7.36
N HIS A 36 -6.96 2.23 7.09
CA HIS A 36 -6.18 1.26 7.85
C HIS A 36 -5.05 1.91 8.65
N THR A 37 -4.63 1.21 9.71
CA THR A 37 -3.40 1.54 10.43
C THR A 37 -2.42 0.37 10.36
N ILE A 38 -1.20 0.60 10.86
CA ILE A 38 -0.20 -0.45 11.10
C ILE A 38 0.24 -0.31 12.57
N GLY A 39 -0.24 -1.20 13.43
CA GLY A 39 0.14 -1.33 14.83
C GLY A 39 -0.48 -0.27 15.74
N ARG A 40 -1.52 0.43 15.28
CA ARG A 40 -2.22 1.47 16.05
C ARG A 40 -3.69 1.11 16.30
N GLY A 41 -4.07 -0.14 16.05
CA GLY A 41 -5.42 -0.64 16.24
C GLY A 41 -6.35 -0.36 15.07
N ASP A 42 -7.57 -0.87 15.20
CA ASP A 42 -8.61 -0.75 14.19
C ASP A 42 -9.05 0.71 13.98
N ARG A 43 -9.49 1.03 12.76
CA ARG A 43 -10.03 2.35 12.41
C ARG A 43 -11.32 2.21 11.61
N VAL A 44 -11.30 2.56 10.31
CA VAL A 44 -12.41 2.32 9.40
C VAL A 44 -12.39 0.85 8.97
N GLY A 45 -11.19 0.33 8.72
CA GLY A 45 -10.92 -1.10 8.56
C GLY A 45 -9.98 -1.63 9.65
N PRO A 46 -9.63 -2.93 9.58
CA PRO A 46 -8.75 -3.58 10.54
C PRO A 46 -7.32 -3.04 10.54
N ASP A 47 -6.64 -3.14 11.68
CA ASP A 47 -5.18 -2.97 11.75
C ASP A 47 -4.47 -4.03 10.89
N LEU A 48 -3.52 -3.59 10.06
CA LEU A 48 -2.77 -4.44 9.15
C LEU A 48 -1.49 -5.01 9.76
N LYS A 49 -1.13 -4.64 10.99
CA LYS A 49 -0.02 -5.30 11.69
C LYS A 49 -0.28 -6.80 11.81
N GLY A 50 0.66 -7.62 11.32
CA GLY A 50 0.57 -9.09 11.34
C GLY A 50 -0.46 -9.67 10.38
N VAL A 51 -0.88 -8.94 9.33
CA VAL A 51 -1.86 -9.45 8.35
C VAL A 51 -1.37 -10.74 7.67
N SER A 52 -0.08 -10.83 7.37
CA SER A 52 0.55 -12.01 6.76
C SER A 52 0.62 -13.23 7.69
N ASP A 53 0.40 -13.04 8.99
CA ASP A 53 0.29 -14.16 9.95
C ASP A 53 -1.15 -14.71 9.98
N ARG A 54 -2.14 -13.92 9.54
CA ARG A 54 -3.56 -14.26 9.56
C ARG A 54 -4.06 -14.80 8.22
N HIS A 55 -3.49 -14.33 7.13
CA HIS A 55 -3.85 -14.70 5.77
C HIS A 55 -2.59 -14.92 4.93
N ASP A 56 -2.62 -15.93 4.07
CA ASP A 56 -1.53 -16.13 3.11
C ASP A 56 -1.50 -15.01 2.05
N LYS A 57 -0.36 -14.92 1.34
CA LYS A 57 -0.15 -13.90 0.31
C LYS A 57 -1.21 -13.96 -0.79
N ALA A 58 -1.66 -15.15 -1.19
CA ALA A 58 -2.63 -15.32 -2.27
C ALA A 58 -4.00 -14.75 -1.86
N TRP A 59 -4.41 -14.97 -0.62
CA TRP A 59 -5.63 -14.40 -0.07
C TRP A 59 -5.54 -12.88 0.03
N ILE A 60 -4.42 -12.33 0.54
CA ILE A 60 -4.23 -10.88 0.67
C ILE A 60 -4.29 -10.18 -0.69
N VAL A 61 -3.52 -10.67 -1.66
CA VAL A 61 -3.48 -10.12 -3.03
C VAL A 61 -4.85 -10.28 -3.71
N GLY A 62 -5.47 -11.44 -3.56
CA GLY A 62 -6.80 -11.71 -4.08
C GLY A 62 -7.87 -10.76 -3.52
N PHE A 63 -7.84 -10.52 -2.21
CA PHE A 63 -8.76 -9.59 -1.55
C PHE A 63 -8.57 -8.16 -2.04
N ILE A 64 -7.33 -7.66 -2.11
CA ILE A 64 -7.03 -6.29 -2.56
C ILE A 64 -7.46 -6.05 -4.02
N THR A 65 -7.25 -7.05 -4.89
CA THR A 65 -7.52 -6.92 -6.34
C THR A 65 -8.97 -7.26 -6.71
N LYS A 66 -9.69 -8.03 -5.88
CA LYS A 66 -11.05 -8.53 -6.16
C LYS A 66 -12.00 -8.30 -4.97
N THR A 67 -11.87 -7.14 -4.32
CA THR A 67 -12.54 -6.79 -3.06
C THR A 67 -14.02 -7.17 -3.04
N GLU A 68 -14.81 -6.68 -4.00
CA GLU A 68 -16.25 -6.92 -4.05
C GLU A 68 -16.61 -8.41 -4.15
N SER A 69 -15.82 -9.19 -4.88
CA SER A 69 -16.03 -10.63 -4.97
C SER A 69 -15.84 -11.29 -3.61
N TYR A 70 -14.72 -11.01 -2.93
CA TYR A 70 -14.42 -11.56 -1.60
C TYR A 70 -15.46 -11.15 -0.56
N LEU A 71 -15.81 -9.85 -0.52
CA LEU A 71 -16.86 -9.35 0.37
C LEU A 71 -18.21 -10.06 0.19
N ASN A 72 -18.50 -10.56 -1.02
CA ASN A 72 -19.75 -11.23 -1.36
C ASN A 72 -19.70 -12.76 -1.22
N THR A 73 -18.52 -13.39 -1.32
CA THR A 73 -18.40 -14.86 -1.40
C THR A 73 -17.52 -15.47 -0.31
N ASP A 74 -16.43 -14.81 0.11
CA ASP A 74 -15.46 -15.36 1.05
C ASP A 74 -15.98 -15.29 2.51
N PRO A 75 -16.00 -16.41 3.25
CA PRO A 75 -16.51 -16.43 4.62
C PRO A 75 -15.74 -15.51 5.59
N GLU A 76 -14.44 -15.34 5.41
CA GLU A 76 -13.61 -14.54 6.31
C GLU A 76 -13.77 -13.04 6.03
N ALA A 77 -13.80 -12.65 4.76
CA ALA A 77 -14.19 -11.32 4.33
C ALA A 77 -15.58 -10.92 4.87
N LYS A 78 -16.55 -11.85 4.88
CA LYS A 78 -17.87 -11.61 5.47
C LYS A 78 -17.83 -11.41 6.98
N LYS A 79 -16.99 -12.16 7.71
CA LYS A 79 -16.81 -11.92 9.16
C LYS A 79 -16.20 -10.54 9.42
N LEU A 80 -15.25 -10.13 8.59
CA LEU A 80 -14.69 -8.78 8.66
C LEU A 80 -15.78 -7.73 8.42
N LEU A 81 -16.63 -7.88 7.40
CA LEU A 81 -17.77 -6.97 7.20
C LEU A 81 -18.64 -6.84 8.44
N VAL A 82 -19.01 -7.96 9.08
CA VAL A 82 -19.84 -7.93 10.29
C VAL A 82 -19.12 -7.22 11.43
N ARG A 83 -17.84 -7.52 11.66
CA ARG A 83 -17.01 -6.89 12.71
C ARG A 83 -16.86 -5.38 12.50
N PHE A 84 -16.82 -4.93 11.26
CA PHE A 84 -16.69 -3.52 10.87
C PHE A 84 -18.04 -2.89 10.47
N ASN A 85 -19.15 -3.36 11.05
CA ASN A 85 -20.50 -2.77 10.91
C ASN A 85 -20.98 -2.60 9.46
N GLY A 86 -20.59 -3.52 8.58
CA GLY A 86 -20.95 -3.49 7.17
C GLY A 86 -20.19 -2.46 6.33
N VAL A 87 -19.20 -1.76 6.90
CA VAL A 87 -18.33 -0.87 6.14
C VAL A 87 -17.55 -1.70 5.13
N ARG A 88 -17.81 -1.45 3.84
CA ARG A 88 -17.17 -2.15 2.73
C ARG A 88 -15.86 -1.44 2.36
N MET A 89 -14.82 -2.22 2.12
CA MET A 89 -13.62 -1.71 1.46
C MET A 89 -13.93 -1.48 -0.03
N GLU A 90 -13.57 -0.32 -0.56
CA GLU A 90 -13.77 -0.04 -1.99
C GLU A 90 -12.85 -0.86 -2.92
N THR A 91 -13.27 -1.02 -4.17
CA THR A 91 -12.39 -1.51 -5.24
C THR A 91 -11.34 -0.44 -5.55
N LEU A 92 -10.06 -0.78 -5.34
CA LEU A 92 -8.94 0.17 -5.48
C LEU A 92 -8.36 0.25 -6.91
N ASN A 93 -8.83 -0.61 -7.83
CA ASN A 93 -8.32 -0.75 -9.20
C ASN A 93 -6.80 -1.02 -9.26
N LEU A 94 -6.31 -1.86 -8.34
CA LEU A 94 -4.92 -2.29 -8.29
C LEU A 94 -4.75 -3.62 -9.02
N ASN A 95 -3.59 -3.80 -9.65
CA ASN A 95 -3.19 -5.11 -10.18
C ASN A 95 -2.40 -5.91 -9.13
N GLU A 96 -2.08 -7.17 -9.45
CA GLU A 96 -1.37 -8.06 -8.53
C GLU A 96 0.01 -7.50 -8.14
N ALA A 97 0.79 -6.98 -9.09
CA ALA A 97 2.11 -6.41 -8.81
C ALA A 97 2.06 -5.25 -7.80
N GLN A 98 1.01 -4.43 -7.83
CA GLN A 98 0.79 -3.35 -6.87
C GLN A 98 0.27 -3.85 -5.51
N ALA A 99 -0.43 -4.99 -5.48
CA ALA A 99 -0.96 -5.58 -4.25
C ALA A 99 0.05 -6.48 -3.52
N GLU A 100 1.11 -6.92 -4.22
CA GLU A 100 2.16 -7.78 -3.67
C GLU A 100 3.28 -7.04 -2.93
N GLY A 101 3.45 -5.75 -3.20
CA GLY A 101 4.54 -4.90 -2.71
C GLY A 101 4.45 -4.52 -1.23
#